data_AF-A0A4Q9RW20-F1
#
_entry.id   AF-A0A4Q9RW20-F1
#
_cell.length_a   1.000
_cell.length_b   1.000
_cell.length_c   1.000
_cell.angle_alpha   90.00
_cell.angle_beta   90.00
_cell.angle_gamma   90.00
#
_symmetry.space_group_name_H-M   'P 1'
#
loop_
_entity.id
_entity.type
_entity.pdbx_description
1 polymer ?
#
loop_
_entity_poly.entity_id
_entity_poly.type
_entity_poly.pdbx_seq_one_letter_code
_entity_poly.pdbx_strand_id
1 'polypeptide(L)'
;MGKYRRFVIASFIGLAAQKNYGQKDFALLEKNNNYRANGLYHELNKTKDTLILKGDKKITYVYSINKEYKREIDTYAGTNEFKVSLKHLSKGKHMFVVDQSPLKIIFVIKILHDRPKPIGDGDIKITAIESKKD
;
A
#
# COMPACT_ATOMS: atom_id res chain seq x y z
N MET A 1 -18.56 21.81 -46.31
CA MET A 1 -17.96 21.67 -44.96
C MET A 1 -18.48 20.41 -44.23
N GLY A 2 -18.16 19.19 -44.67
CA GLY A 2 -18.87 17.99 -44.17
C GLY A 2 -18.06 16.72 -43.91
N LYS A 3 -16.76 16.66 -44.27
CA LYS A 3 -15.99 15.40 -44.21
C LYS A 3 -14.90 15.37 -43.14
N TYR A 4 -14.43 16.53 -42.66
CA TYR A 4 -13.32 16.62 -41.68
C TYR A 4 -13.77 16.67 -40.22
N ARG A 5 -15.05 16.97 -39.95
CA ARG A 5 -15.61 16.99 -38.58
C ARG A 5 -15.68 15.60 -37.92
N ARG A 6 -15.75 14.53 -38.72
CA ARG A 6 -15.84 13.15 -38.20
C ARG A 6 -14.50 12.61 -37.70
N PHE A 7 -13.39 13.08 -38.26
CA PHE A 7 -12.05 12.64 -37.87
C PHE A 7 -11.56 13.28 -36.55
N VAL A 8 -12.00 14.51 -36.25
CA VAL A 8 -11.67 15.20 -34.99
C VAL A 8 -12.39 14.54 -33.79
N ILE A 9 -13.62 14.06 -33.97
CA ILE A 9 -14.36 13.39 -32.89
C ILE A 9 -13.77 12.00 -32.59
N ALA A 10 -13.28 11.29 -33.62
CA ALA A 10 -12.63 9.98 -33.45
C ALA A 10 -11.30 10.07 -32.67
N SER A 11 -10.62 11.22 -32.68
CA SER A 11 -9.36 11.41 -31.94
C SER A 11 -9.57 11.62 -30.44
N PHE A 12 -10.72 12.16 -30.01
CA PHE A 12 -11.02 12.36 -28.59
C PHE A 12 -11.45 11.07 -27.86
N ILE A 13 -12.00 10.07 -28.58
CA ILE A 13 -12.45 8.81 -27.98
C ILE A 13 -11.28 7.87 -27.65
N GLY A 14 -10.16 7.97 -28.38
CA GLY A 14 -8.97 7.12 -28.17
C GLY A 14 -8.17 7.44 -26.91
N LEU A 15 -8.20 8.69 -26.42
CA LEU A 15 -7.44 9.10 -25.23
C LEU A 15 -8.11 8.72 -23.90
N ALA A 16 -9.41 8.41 -23.90
CA ALA A 16 -10.15 8.07 -22.68
C ALA A 16 -10.00 6.59 -22.26
N ALA A 17 -9.41 5.75 -23.11
CA ALA A 17 -9.22 4.32 -22.87
C ALA A 17 -7.84 3.99 -22.28
N GLN A 18 -7.32 4.82 -21.36
CA GLN A 18 -6.22 4.36 -20.51
C GLN A 18 -6.79 3.35 -19.51
N LYS A 19 -6.75 2.08 -19.88
CA LYS A 19 -7.01 0.96 -18.97
C LYS A 19 -6.00 1.04 -17.84
N ASN A 20 -6.46 1.46 -16.66
CA ASN A 20 -5.73 1.24 -15.41
C ASN A 20 -5.62 -0.27 -15.20
N TYR A 21 -4.56 -0.90 -15.72
CA TYR A 21 -4.15 -2.22 -15.27
C TYR A 21 -3.71 -2.06 -13.83
N GLY A 22 -4.66 -2.18 -12.90
CA GLY A 22 -4.43 -2.04 -11.48
C GLY A 22 -3.27 -2.92 -11.07
N GLN A 23 -2.19 -2.28 -10.61
CA GLN A 23 -1.05 -2.97 -10.02
C GLN A 23 -1.59 -3.90 -8.93
N LYS A 24 -1.22 -5.19 -8.96
CA LYS A 24 -1.68 -6.14 -7.94
C LYS A 24 -1.25 -5.63 -6.57
N ASP A 25 -2.22 -5.34 -5.71
CA ASP A 25 -1.95 -4.83 -4.35
C ASP A 25 -1.14 -5.87 -3.56
N PHE A 26 -0.08 -5.43 -2.88
CA PHE A 26 0.66 -6.30 -1.96
C PHE A 26 -0.14 -6.60 -0.69
N ALA A 27 -0.79 -5.57 -0.14
CA ALA A 27 -1.63 -5.67 1.03
C ALA A 27 -2.90 -4.82 0.90
N LEU A 28 -3.94 -5.23 1.62
CA LEU A 28 -5.18 -4.49 1.78
C LEU A 28 -5.37 -4.09 3.24
N LEU A 29 -5.89 -2.89 3.46
CA LEU A 29 -6.16 -2.34 4.77
C LEU A 29 -7.67 -2.21 4.98
N GLU A 30 -8.20 -2.91 5.98
CA GLU A 30 -9.56 -2.75 6.46
C GLU A 30 -9.55 -1.66 7.54
N LYS A 31 -9.92 -0.42 7.17
CA LYS A 31 -9.84 0.74 8.08
C LYS A 31 -10.76 0.56 9.29
N ASN A 32 -10.29 1.00 10.46
CA ASN A 32 -11.13 1.16 11.63
C ASN A 32 -12.06 2.37 11.45
N ASN A 33 -13.38 2.15 11.52
CA ASN A 33 -14.41 3.18 11.38
C ASN A 33 -15.00 3.63 12.73
N ASN A 34 -14.42 3.21 13.86
CA ASN A 34 -14.87 3.63 15.18
C ASN A 34 -14.50 5.10 15.41
N TYR A 35 -15.50 5.94 15.68
CA TYR A 35 -15.30 7.37 15.92
C TYR A 35 -14.35 7.67 17.09
N ARG A 36 -14.25 6.77 18.08
CA ARG A 36 -13.33 6.90 19.23
C ARG A 36 -11.86 6.67 18.85
N ALA A 37 -11.61 6.07 17.69
CA ALA A 37 -10.27 5.77 17.18
C ALA A 37 -9.79 6.81 16.14
N ASN A 38 -10.50 7.93 15.97
CA ASN A 38 -10.19 8.97 15.00
C ASN A 38 -8.82 9.65 15.21
N GLY A 39 -8.23 9.54 16.41
CA GLY A 39 -6.89 10.04 16.74
C GLY A 39 -5.75 9.25 16.09
N LEU A 40 -6.03 8.09 15.48
CA LEU A 40 -5.07 7.32 14.72
C LEU A 40 -5.38 7.38 13.23
N TYR A 41 -4.46 7.97 12.47
CA TYR A 41 -4.41 7.84 11.03
C TYR A 41 -3.54 6.64 10.65
N HIS A 42 -4.09 5.75 9.83
CA HIS A 42 -3.42 4.54 9.33
C HIS A 42 -3.70 4.36 7.84
N GLU A 43 -2.64 4.34 7.04
CA GLU A 43 -2.73 4.10 5.60
C GLU A 43 -1.55 3.27 5.08
N LEU A 44 -1.77 2.62 3.94
CA LEU A 44 -0.71 1.93 3.22
C LEU A 44 -0.03 2.91 2.26
N ASN A 45 1.29 2.82 2.15
CA ASN A 45 2.05 3.57 1.15
C ASN A 45 1.65 3.18 -0.30
N LYS A 46 2.23 3.85 -1.30
CA LYS A 46 1.89 3.65 -2.72
C LYS A 46 2.03 2.20 -3.20
N THR A 47 3.09 1.51 -2.77
CA THR A 47 3.37 0.09 -3.08
C THR A 47 2.62 -0.90 -2.20
N LYS A 48 1.83 -0.41 -1.24
CA LYS A 48 1.08 -1.19 -0.26
C LYS A 48 1.94 -2.09 0.63
N ASP A 49 3.25 -1.89 0.67
CA ASP A 49 4.21 -2.74 1.39
C ASP A 49 4.66 -2.14 2.74
N THR A 50 4.17 -0.95 3.09
CA THR A 50 4.45 -0.28 4.36
C THR A 50 3.17 0.32 4.90
N LEU A 51 2.88 0.03 6.17
CA LEU A 51 1.84 0.71 6.95
C LEU A 51 2.42 1.97 7.56
N ILE A 52 1.77 3.10 7.32
CA ILE A 52 2.09 4.41 7.89
C ILE A 52 1.07 4.67 8.99
N LEU A 53 1.57 4.90 10.21
CA LEU A 53 0.77 5.27 11.37
C LEU A 53 1.13 6.69 11.79
N LYS A 54 0.10 7.52 12.00
CA LYS A 54 0.23 8.86 12.55
C LYS A 54 -0.82 9.06 13.63
N GLY A 55 -0.38 9.38 14.82
CA GLY A 55 -1.22 9.61 15.98
C GLY A 55 -1.28 11.08 16.36
N ASP A 56 -2.47 11.55 16.74
CA ASP A 56 -2.61 12.77 17.54
C ASP A 56 -1.89 12.66 18.88
N LYS A 57 -1.84 11.45 19.43
CA LYS A 57 -1.12 11.03 20.62
C LYS A 57 0.02 10.08 20.27
N LYS A 58 0.95 9.97 21.22
CA LYS A 58 2.08 9.04 21.16
C LYS A 58 1.59 7.60 20.96
N ILE A 59 2.07 6.97 19.89
CA ILE A 59 1.94 5.54 19.66
C ILE A 59 3.02 4.87 20.51
N THR A 60 2.59 4.19 21.57
CA THR A 60 3.52 3.53 22.49
C THR A 60 4.01 2.22 21.89
N TYR A 61 3.10 1.44 21.33
CA TYR A 61 3.37 0.07 20.95
C TYR A 61 2.55 -0.37 19.75
N VAL A 62 3.12 -1.22 18.89
CA VAL A 62 2.43 -1.78 17.74
C VAL A 62 2.73 -3.27 17.66
N TYR A 63 1.69 -4.09 17.55
CA TYR A 63 1.85 -5.52 17.32
C TYR A 63 0.80 -6.05 16.33
N SER A 64 1.14 -7.17 15.68
CA SER A 64 0.22 -7.91 14.82
C SER A 64 -0.09 -9.28 15.40
N ILE A 65 -1.26 -9.83 15.10
CA ILE A 65 -1.63 -11.21 15.40
C ILE A 65 -2.14 -11.85 14.10
N ASN A 66 -1.47 -12.93 13.67
CA ASN A 66 -1.86 -13.69 12.49
C ASN A 66 -2.87 -14.80 12.85
N LYS A 67 -3.29 -15.61 11.87
CA LYS A 67 -4.24 -16.72 12.08
C LYS A 67 -3.72 -17.85 12.98
N GLU A 68 -2.41 -17.98 13.10
CA GLU A 68 -1.73 -18.95 13.98
C GLU A 68 -1.47 -18.36 15.38
N TYR A 69 -2.06 -17.21 15.69
CA TYR A 69 -1.84 -16.44 16.92
C TYR A 69 -0.39 -15.98 17.15
N LYS A 70 0.45 -16.04 16.10
CA LYS A 70 1.83 -15.55 16.16
C LYS A 70 1.86 -14.03 16.02
N ARG A 71 2.79 -13.41 16.74
CA ARG A 71 3.13 -12.00 16.61
C ARG A 71 4.34 -11.82 15.73
N GLU A 72 4.10 -11.40 14.49
CA GLU A 72 5.17 -11.15 13.52
C GLU A 72 5.68 -9.71 13.58
N ILE A 73 4.85 -8.82 14.14
CA ILE A 73 5.22 -7.48 14.59
C ILE A 73 4.96 -7.43 16.09
N ASP A 74 5.96 -7.01 16.85
CA ASP A 74 5.87 -6.81 18.31
C ASP A 74 6.92 -5.76 18.67
N THR A 75 6.56 -4.48 18.65
CA THR A 75 7.55 -3.39 18.68
C THR A 75 7.08 -2.17 19.44
N TYR A 76 7.97 -1.64 20.29
CA TYR A 76 7.81 -0.33 20.91
C TYR A 76 8.09 0.76 19.87
N ALA A 77 7.09 1.62 19.61
CA ALA A 77 7.23 2.74 18.70
C ALA A 77 7.76 3.97 19.42
N GLY A 78 7.03 4.42 20.46
CA GLY A 78 7.44 5.55 21.28
C GLY A 78 7.39 6.91 20.57
N THR A 79 6.59 7.06 19.51
CA THR A 79 6.55 8.26 18.65
C THR A 79 5.12 8.56 18.20
N ASN A 80 4.86 9.76 17.69
CA ASN A 80 3.57 10.09 17.08
C ASN A 80 3.47 9.61 15.63
N GLU A 81 4.61 9.34 14.97
CA GLU A 81 4.64 8.77 13.63
C GLU A 81 5.48 7.50 13.61
N PHE A 82 4.95 6.42 13.05
CA PHE A 82 5.62 5.13 12.99
C PHE A 82 5.32 4.44 11.66
N LYS A 83 6.32 3.77 11.10
CA LYS A 83 6.19 3.02 9.85
C LYS A 83 6.47 1.55 10.11
N VAL A 84 5.57 0.69 9.65
CA VAL A 84 5.71 -0.77 9.78
C VAL A 84 5.88 -1.37 8.40
N SER A 85 7.03 -2.01 8.16
CA SER A 85 7.25 -2.79 6.94
C SER A 85 6.34 -4.02 6.95
N LEU A 86 5.63 -4.24 5.84
CA LEU A 86 4.73 -5.38 5.70
C LEU A 86 5.37 -6.59 5.00
N LYS A 87 6.62 -6.44 4.54
CA LYS A 87 7.30 -7.38 3.63
C LYS A 87 7.63 -8.74 4.23
N HIS A 88 7.74 -8.79 5.56
CA HIS A 88 8.14 -9.99 6.29
C HIS A 88 6.96 -10.69 6.96
N LEU A 89 5.74 -10.15 6.82
CA LEU A 89 4.56 -10.80 7.36
C LEU A 89 4.13 -11.96 6.48
N SER A 90 3.63 -13.02 7.11
CA SER A 90 3.03 -14.15 6.43
C SER A 90 1.81 -13.73 5.62
N LYS A 91 1.53 -14.45 4.54
CA LYS A 91 0.33 -14.22 3.75
C LYS A 91 -0.93 -14.53 4.57
N GLY A 92 -1.91 -13.63 4.52
CA GLY A 92 -3.17 -13.81 5.25
C GLY A 92 -3.62 -12.55 5.97
N LYS A 93 -4.59 -12.72 6.87
CA LYS A 93 -5.11 -11.63 7.70
C LYS A 93 -4.24 -11.48 8.94
N HIS A 94 -3.91 -10.24 9.25
CA HIS A 94 -3.21 -9.80 10.44
C HIS A 94 -4.07 -8.79 11.17
N MET A 95 -4.40 -9.07 12.41
CA MET A 95 -4.99 -8.08 13.31
C MET A 95 -3.88 -7.20 13.86
N PHE A 96 -3.87 -5.93 13.48
CA PHE A 96 -2.96 -4.94 14.03
C PHE A 96 -3.59 -4.30 15.26
N VAL A 97 -2.79 -4.16 16.30
CA VAL A 97 -3.14 -3.43 17.51
C VAL A 97 -2.13 -2.33 17.73
N VAL A 98 -2.63 -1.11 17.85
CA VAL A 98 -1.85 0.10 18.09
C VAL A 98 -2.24 0.63 19.46
N ASP A 99 -1.24 0.74 20.35
CA ASP A 99 -1.41 1.27 21.69
C ASP A 99 -1.18 2.80 21.69
N GLN A 100 -2.25 3.54 21.96
CA GLN A 100 -2.26 4.99 22.16
C GLN A 100 -3.03 5.30 23.43
N SER A 101 -2.35 5.38 24.57
CA SER A 101 -2.99 5.51 25.89
C SER A 101 -4.08 6.59 25.93
N PRO A 102 -5.28 6.27 26.46
CA PRO A 102 -5.68 5.00 27.10
C PRO A 102 -6.27 3.95 26.13
N LEU A 103 -6.21 4.17 24.82
CA LEU A 103 -6.88 3.36 23.81
C LEU A 103 -5.97 2.29 23.21
N LYS A 104 -6.58 1.14 22.89
CA LYS A 104 -6.01 0.15 21.98
C LYS A 104 -6.86 0.14 20.72
N ILE A 105 -6.27 0.58 19.62
CA ILE A 105 -6.96 0.72 18.34
C ILE A 105 -6.61 -0.49 17.48
N ILE A 106 -7.65 -1.16 16.98
CA ILE A 106 -7.52 -2.43 16.27
C ILE A 106 -8.02 -2.27 14.83
N PHE A 107 -7.26 -2.78 13.86
CA PHE A 107 -7.68 -2.87 12.45
C PHE A 107 -7.02 -4.07 11.79
N VAL A 108 -7.45 -4.41 10.58
CA VAL A 108 -6.96 -5.60 9.88
C VAL A 108 -6.16 -5.20 8.64
N ILE A 109 -5.02 -5.87 8.46
CA ILE A 109 -4.25 -5.84 7.22
C ILE A 109 -4.23 -7.25 6.63
N LYS A 110 -4.57 -7.36 5.35
CA LYS A 110 -4.50 -8.62 4.60
C LYS A 110 -3.30 -8.59 3.66
N ILE A 111 -2.30 -9.43 3.93
CA ILE A 111 -1.16 -9.67 3.05
C ILE A 111 -1.60 -10.62 1.95
N LEU A 112 -1.45 -10.19 0.69
CA LEU A 112 -1.93 -10.93 -0.48
C LEU A 112 -0.85 -11.78 -1.14
N HIS A 113 0.42 -11.41 -0.96
CA HIS A 113 1.57 -12.01 -1.64
C HIS A 113 2.75 -12.20 -0.67
N ASP A 114 3.55 -13.25 -0.87
CA ASP A 114 4.67 -13.59 0.02
C ASP A 114 5.88 -12.65 -0.16
N ARG A 115 5.93 -11.91 -1.27
CA ARG A 115 6.96 -10.90 -1.55
C ARG A 115 6.33 -9.68 -2.21
N PRO A 116 6.73 -8.46 -1.84
CA PRO A 116 6.33 -7.27 -2.58
C PRO A 116 6.83 -7.42 -4.00
N LYS A 117 5.91 -7.28 -4.97
CA LYS A 117 6.29 -7.37 -6.37
C LYS A 117 7.25 -6.19 -6.64
N PRO A 118 8.43 -6.42 -7.24
CA PRO A 118 9.23 -5.30 -7.73
C PRO A 118 8.32 -4.47 -8.64
N ILE A 119 8.40 -3.13 -8.51
CA ILE A 119 7.70 -2.20 -9.40
C ILE A 119 8.05 -2.68 -10.81
N GLY A 120 7.01 -2.99 -11.60
CA GLY A 120 7.16 -3.73 -12.85
C GLY A 120 8.23 -3.11 -13.73
N ASP A 121 9.11 -3.97 -14.21
CA ASP A 121 10.14 -3.77 -15.21
C ASP A 121 9.52 -3.42 -16.58
N GLY A 122 8.76 -2.33 -16.61
CA GLY A 122 8.11 -1.75 -17.79
C GLY A 122 8.66 -0.39 -18.18
N ASP A 123 9.46 0.24 -17.30
CA ASP A 123 9.97 1.61 -17.48
C ASP A 123 11.51 1.68 -17.67
N ILE A 124 12.21 0.55 -17.69
CA ILE A 124 13.64 0.51 -18.02
C ILE A 124 13.88 -0.43 -19.19
N LYS A 125 13.50 0.02 -20.40
CA LYS A 125 14.24 -0.44 -21.59
C LYS A 125 15.66 0.11 -21.45
N ILE A 126 16.53 -0.65 -20.80
CA ILE A 126 17.97 -0.47 -20.99
C ILE A 126 18.19 -0.89 -22.44
N THR A 127 18.17 0.09 -23.35
CA THR A 127 18.79 -0.05 -24.65
C THR A 127 20.23 -0.44 -24.37
N ALA A 128 20.52 -1.74 -24.47
CA ALA A 128 21.88 -2.21 -24.63
C ALA A 128 22.39 -1.51 -25.89
N ILE A 129 23.17 -0.45 -25.71
CA ILE A 129 24.00 0.09 -26.77
C ILE A 129 24.99 -1.04 -27.03
N GLU A 130 24.76 -1.81 -28.10
CA GLU A 130 25.79 -2.64 -28.69
C GLU A 130 26.98 -1.73 -28.96
N SER A 131 27.98 -1.79 -28.07
CA SER A 131 29.32 -1.34 -28.40
C SER A 131 29.87 -2.34 -29.41
N LYS A 132 29.63 -2.03 -30.68
CA LYS A 132 30.36 -2.59 -31.80
C LYS A 132 31.84 -2.25 -31.55
N LYS A 133 32.64 -3.27 -31.24
CA LYS A 133 34.09 -3.16 -31.18
C LYS A 133 34.60 -3.47 -32.59
N ASP A 134 35.15 -2.43 -33.22
CA ASP A 134 35.97 -2.52 -34.43
C ASP A 134 37.23 -3.36 -34.18
#